data_AF-A0AAW8QP90-F1
#
_entry.id   AF-A0AAW8QP90-F1
#
_cell.length_a   1.000
_cell.length_b   1.000
_cell.length_c   1.000
_cell.angle_alpha   90.00
_cell.angle_beta   90.00
_cell.angle_gamma   90.00
#
_symmetry.space_group_name_H-M   'P 1'
#
loop_
_entity.id
_entity.type
_entity.pdbx_description
1 polymer ?
#
loop_
_entity_poly.entity_id
_entity_poly.type
_entity_poly.pdbx_seq_one_letter_code
_entity_poly.pdbx_strand_id
1 'polypeptide(L)'
;MNINIEVKHGGFSLLDLAQKTMDGFKEDVVGTGIKKGGNNPAAMMMQGLPSHITALMWALVRSTEIGDRHFALLQNFLVSEVRLVIQKKNIKFTKTKPKDVAKGVCRSAITQFLFKRRTCPKCKGLRLEKAGDVYKPCSVCRFGLEGYSQTEKHKLSKLEVARQVYLRSYLPLEVDATRILMDWYMELDMHLRKYFSYEVEEYDL
;
A
#
# COMPACT_ATOMS: atom_id res chain seq x y z
N MET A 1 3.66 -36.10 4.76
CA MET A 1 4.13 -34.78 5.19
C MET A 1 2.92 -34.00 5.69
N ASN A 2 2.73 -33.93 7.01
CA ASN A 2 1.67 -33.12 7.60
C ASN A 2 2.10 -31.66 7.47
N ILE A 3 1.37 -30.90 6.65
CA ILE A 3 1.51 -29.45 6.60
C ILE A 3 0.82 -28.93 7.86
N ASN A 4 1.59 -28.72 8.92
CA ASN A 4 1.16 -27.89 10.04
C ASN A 4 0.97 -26.48 9.50
N ILE A 5 -0.28 -26.16 9.16
CA ILE A 5 -0.71 -24.78 8.95
C ILE A 5 -0.82 -24.20 10.36
N GLU A 6 0.30 -23.70 10.89
CA GLU A 6 0.27 -22.84 12.06
C GLU A 6 -0.60 -21.63 11.72
N VAL A 7 -1.78 -21.61 12.32
CA VAL A 7 -2.65 -20.45 12.36
C VAL A 7 -1.94 -19.42 13.25
N LYS A 8 -1.11 -18.55 12.66
CA LYS A 8 -0.52 -17.39 13.38
C LYS A 8 -1.67 -16.57 13.98
N HIS A 9 -1.90 -16.73 15.28
CA HIS A 9 -2.79 -15.88 16.07
C HIS A 9 -2.03 -14.60 16.43
N GLY A 10 -2.37 -13.47 15.80
CA GLY A 10 -1.97 -12.14 16.27
C GLY A 10 -1.02 -11.33 15.38
N GLY A 11 -1.32 -11.22 14.07
CA GLY A 11 -1.18 -10.02 13.21
C GLY A 11 -0.14 -8.91 13.49
N PHE A 12 1.09 -9.19 13.92
CA PHE A 12 2.16 -8.21 14.07
C PHE A 12 2.98 -8.11 12.77
N SER A 13 3.26 -6.91 12.28
CA SER A 13 3.97 -6.64 11.01
C SER A 13 5.05 -5.56 11.15
N LEU A 14 5.93 -5.46 10.15
CA LEU A 14 6.93 -4.38 10.06
C LEU A 14 6.32 -2.97 10.09
N LEU A 15 5.10 -2.81 9.58
CA LEU A 15 4.39 -1.53 9.63
C LEU A 15 3.92 -1.20 11.05
N ASP A 16 3.61 -2.20 11.88
CA ASP A 16 3.27 -2.00 13.28
C ASP A 16 4.50 -1.56 14.08
N LEU A 17 5.68 -2.13 13.78
CA LEU A 17 6.97 -1.68 14.35
C LEU A 17 7.31 -0.25 13.92
N ALA A 18 7.12 0.06 12.63
CA ALA A 18 7.32 1.41 12.11
C ALA A 18 6.37 2.42 12.78
N GLN A 19 5.09 2.07 12.94
CA GLN A 19 4.12 2.90 13.64
C GLN A 19 4.53 3.16 15.09
N LYS A 20 4.89 2.10 15.85
CA LYS A 20 5.39 2.24 17.23
C LYS A 20 6.62 3.15 17.31
N THR A 21 7.56 3.00 16.38
CA THR A 21 8.76 3.84 16.30
C THR A 21 8.41 5.30 16.02
N MET A 22 7.40 5.55 15.18
CA MET A 22 6.91 6.88 14.83
C MET A 22 6.06 7.55 15.91
N ASP A 23 5.38 6.77 16.74
CA ASP A 23 4.62 7.25 17.90
C ASP A 23 5.53 7.56 19.11
N GLY A 24 6.80 7.16 19.04
CA GLY A 24 7.70 7.11 20.17
C GLY A 24 7.36 5.91 21.05
N PHE A 25 8.33 5.04 21.33
CA PHE A 25 8.15 3.97 22.30
C PHE A 25 7.73 4.60 23.64
N LYS A 26 6.47 4.43 24.03
CA LYS A 26 6.06 4.64 25.42
C LYS A 26 6.64 3.45 26.18
N GLU A 27 7.72 3.67 26.90
CA GLU A 27 8.39 2.68 27.74
C GLU A 27 7.37 2.02 28.69
N ASP A 28 6.91 0.81 28.34
CA ASP A 28 6.31 -0.16 29.29
C ASP A 28 6.60 -1.61 28.88
N VAL A 29 7.47 -1.84 27.89
CA VAL A 29 7.95 -3.19 27.55
C VAL A 29 9.46 -3.24 27.74
N VAL A 30 9.83 -4.00 28.76
CA VAL A 30 11.18 -4.24 29.26
C VAL A 30 12.09 -4.75 28.14
N GLY A 31 13.22 -4.06 27.95
CA GLY A 31 14.47 -4.70 27.57
C GLY A 31 14.91 -4.60 26.11
N THR A 32 15.20 -3.40 25.60
CA THR A 32 16.27 -3.24 24.60
C THR A 32 16.99 -1.91 24.81
N GLY A 33 18.32 -1.99 24.92
CA GLY A 33 19.21 -0.85 25.15
C GLY A 33 19.30 0.07 23.93
N ILE A 34 18.31 0.91 23.71
CA ILE A 34 18.42 2.04 22.79
C ILE A 34 19.02 3.21 23.58
N LYS A 35 20.28 3.54 23.25
CA LYS A 35 21.02 4.65 23.87
C LYS A 35 20.17 5.91 23.86
N LYS A 36 19.96 6.50 25.05
CA LYS A 36 19.47 7.87 25.24
C LYS A 36 20.40 8.86 24.53
N GLY A 37 20.16 9.08 23.25
CA GLY A 37 20.71 10.17 22.46
C GLY A 37 19.53 10.89 21.81
N GLY A 38 19.47 12.22 21.91
CA GLY A 38 18.34 13.08 21.55
C GLY A 38 17.89 13.12 20.08
N ASN A 39 18.08 12.03 19.32
CA ASN A 39 17.62 11.89 17.95
C ASN A 39 16.25 11.21 17.92
N ASN A 40 15.33 11.78 17.14
CA ASN A 40 13.99 11.25 16.93
C ASN A 40 14.07 9.83 16.30
N PRO A 41 13.58 8.76 16.96
CA PRO A 41 13.63 7.38 16.44
C PRO A 41 13.00 7.23 15.06
N ALA A 42 11.95 7.99 14.76
CA ALA A 42 11.34 8.02 13.44
C ALA A 42 12.30 8.56 12.37
N ALA A 43 13.09 9.59 12.71
CA ALA A 43 14.07 10.17 11.80
C ALA A 43 15.22 9.20 11.51
N MET A 44 15.64 8.42 12.51
CA MET A 44 16.65 7.36 12.32
C MET A 44 16.12 6.24 11.42
N MET A 45 14.89 5.77 11.67
CA MET A 45 14.25 4.77 10.82
C MET A 45 14.12 5.23 9.36
N MET A 46 13.81 6.50 9.13
CA MET A 46 13.68 7.05 7.77
C MET A 46 15.00 7.47 7.12
N GLN A 47 16.12 7.35 7.82
CA GLN A 47 17.38 7.90 7.35
C GLN A 47 17.82 7.24 6.04
N GLY A 48 18.13 8.05 5.03
CA GLY A 48 18.59 7.59 3.72
C GLY A 48 17.49 7.13 2.76
N LEU A 49 16.22 7.09 3.20
CA LEU A 49 15.11 6.78 2.30
C LEU A 49 14.88 7.91 1.28
N PRO A 50 14.60 7.58 0.00
CA PRO A 50 14.13 8.58 -0.96
C PRO A 50 12.80 9.21 -0.52
N SER A 51 12.59 10.48 -0.85
CA SER A 51 11.42 11.25 -0.40
C SER A 51 10.06 10.62 -0.74
N HIS A 52 9.98 9.90 -1.87
CA HIS A 52 8.75 9.20 -2.27
C HIS A 52 8.48 7.95 -1.41
N ILE A 53 9.53 7.25 -0.97
CA ILE A 53 9.44 6.12 -0.04
C ILE A 53 9.08 6.62 1.35
N THR A 54 9.67 7.74 1.80
CA THR A 54 9.28 8.40 3.04
C THR A 54 7.81 8.81 3.00
N ALA A 55 7.33 9.40 1.90
CA ALA A 55 5.92 9.74 1.72
C ALA A 55 5.01 8.51 1.75
N LEU A 56 5.43 7.39 1.14
CA LEU A 56 4.71 6.12 1.19
C LEU A 56 4.60 5.60 2.63
N MET A 57 5.69 5.61 3.39
CA MET A 57 5.71 5.17 4.78
C MET A 57 4.77 6.02 5.65
N TRP A 58 4.83 7.35 5.51
CA TRP A 58 3.90 8.25 6.19
C TRP A 58 2.44 7.96 5.84
N ALA A 59 2.13 7.71 4.57
CA ALA A 59 0.77 7.39 4.15
C ALA A 59 0.31 6.03 4.71
N LEU A 60 1.16 5.01 4.69
CA LEU A 60 0.83 3.68 5.25
C LEU A 60 0.53 3.72 6.74
N VAL A 61 1.25 4.55 7.50
CA VAL A 61 1.12 4.62 8.96
C VAL A 61 0.08 5.65 9.42
N ARG A 62 -0.09 6.76 8.69
CA ARG A 62 -0.86 7.93 9.16
C ARG A 62 -2.06 8.30 8.31
N SER A 63 -2.19 7.79 7.07
CA SER A 63 -3.37 8.12 6.28
C SER A 63 -4.59 7.34 6.77
N THR A 64 -5.60 8.08 7.21
CA THR A 64 -6.88 7.54 7.68
C THR A 64 -8.02 7.82 6.72
N GLU A 65 -7.85 8.76 5.78
CA GLU A 65 -8.89 9.17 4.84
C GLU A 65 -8.37 9.60 3.46
N ILE A 66 -9.22 9.52 2.45
CA ILE A 66 -8.82 9.84 1.08
C ILE A 66 -8.68 11.36 0.90
N GLY A 67 -7.44 11.84 0.96
CA GLY A 67 -7.10 13.25 0.71
C GLY A 67 -6.46 13.96 1.89
N ASP A 68 -6.16 13.26 2.98
CA ASP A 68 -5.32 13.79 4.04
C ASP A 68 -3.93 14.20 3.52
N ARG A 69 -3.17 14.94 4.34
CA ARG A 69 -1.87 15.49 3.93
C ARG A 69 -0.86 14.41 3.49
N HIS A 70 -0.88 13.23 4.11
CA HIS A 70 0.05 12.13 3.81
C HIS A 70 -0.36 11.43 2.52
N PHE A 71 -1.67 11.22 2.33
CA PHE A 71 -2.23 10.77 1.06
C PHE A 71 -1.87 11.71 -0.08
N ALA A 72 -2.08 13.02 0.11
CA ALA A 72 -1.80 14.04 -0.89
C ALA A 72 -0.31 14.12 -1.25
N LEU A 73 0.58 13.98 -0.25
CA LEU A 73 2.02 13.95 -0.48
C LEU A 73 2.42 12.75 -1.35
N LEU A 74 1.97 11.55 -1.00
CA LEU A 74 2.23 10.34 -1.80
C LEU A 74 1.64 10.48 -3.21
N GLN A 75 0.44 11.04 -3.33
CA GLN A 75 -0.20 11.30 -4.61
C GLN A 75 0.64 12.22 -5.50
N ASN A 76 1.25 13.26 -4.95
CA ASN A 76 2.07 14.18 -5.74
C ASN A 76 3.30 13.51 -6.34
N PHE A 77 3.97 12.63 -5.58
CA PHE A 77 5.08 11.82 -6.10
C PHE A 77 4.60 10.86 -7.18
N LEU A 78 3.54 10.09 -6.92
CA LEU A 78 3.05 9.10 -7.88
C LEU A 78 2.54 9.75 -9.18
N VAL A 79 1.90 10.92 -9.08
CA VAL A 79 1.47 11.70 -10.25
C VAL A 79 2.65 12.10 -11.13
N SER A 80 3.80 12.42 -10.52
CA SER A 80 5.00 12.77 -11.28
C SER A 80 5.51 11.57 -12.09
N GLU A 81 5.57 10.39 -11.48
CA GLU A 81 5.97 9.15 -12.17
C GLU A 81 5.00 8.74 -13.27
N VAL A 82 3.69 8.79 -13.00
CA VAL A 82 2.67 8.43 -14.01
C VAL A 82 2.69 9.40 -15.19
N ARG A 83 3.02 10.68 -14.97
CA ARG A 83 3.21 11.63 -16.08
C ARG A 83 4.39 11.25 -16.97
N LEU A 84 5.49 10.73 -16.40
CA LEU A 84 6.61 10.20 -17.18
C LEU A 84 6.19 8.97 -17.99
N VAL A 85 5.35 8.09 -17.42
CA VAL A 85 4.79 6.94 -18.15
C VAL A 85 3.92 7.39 -19.34
N ILE A 86 3.03 8.37 -19.12
CA ILE A 86 2.19 8.95 -20.19
C ILE A 86 3.06 9.51 -21.31
N GLN A 87 4.12 10.25 -20.97
CA GLN A 87 5.06 10.81 -21.95
C GLN A 87 5.81 9.71 -22.71
N LYS A 88 6.39 8.74 -21.99
CA LYS A 88 7.16 7.62 -22.57
C LYS A 88 6.32 6.76 -23.52
N LYS A 89 5.04 6.55 -23.18
CA LYS A 89 4.09 5.77 -24.01
C LYS A 89 3.40 6.62 -25.08
N ASN A 90 3.70 7.93 -25.18
CA ASN A 90 3.06 8.88 -26.10
C ASN A 90 1.53 8.83 -26.05
N ILE A 91 0.96 8.69 -24.85
CA ILE A 91 -0.50 8.57 -24.68
C ILE A 91 -1.13 9.94 -24.83
N LYS A 92 -2.12 10.04 -25.73
CA LYS A 92 -2.86 11.27 -26.00
C LYS A 92 -4.26 11.19 -25.42
N PHE A 93 -4.72 12.28 -24.83
CA PHE A 93 -6.07 12.44 -24.31
C PHE A 93 -6.78 13.54 -25.08
N THR A 94 -8.01 13.28 -25.52
CA THR A 94 -8.76 14.20 -26.39
C THR A 94 -9.43 15.34 -25.63
N LYS A 95 -9.97 15.06 -24.43
CA LYS A 95 -10.77 16.03 -23.66
C LYS A 95 -10.23 16.33 -22.25
N THR A 96 -9.25 15.55 -21.78
CA THR A 96 -8.75 15.64 -20.40
C THR A 96 -7.27 15.95 -20.40
N LYS A 97 -6.81 16.90 -19.58
CA LYS A 97 -5.39 17.23 -19.50
C LYS A 97 -4.61 16.06 -18.91
N PRO A 98 -3.40 15.72 -19.41
CA PRO A 98 -2.59 14.62 -18.87
C PRO A 98 -2.34 14.68 -17.35
N LYS A 99 -2.21 15.89 -16.80
CA LYS A 99 -2.04 16.11 -15.35
C LYS A 99 -3.26 15.65 -14.55
N ASP A 100 -4.46 15.95 -15.04
CA ASP A 100 -5.71 15.61 -14.36
C ASP A 100 -5.98 14.12 -14.46
N VAL A 101 -5.66 13.53 -15.61
CA VAL A 101 -5.63 12.07 -15.80
C VAL A 101 -4.71 11.40 -14.78
N ALA A 102 -3.45 11.82 -14.72
CA ALA A 102 -2.47 11.27 -13.79
C ALA A 102 -2.96 11.39 -12.33
N LYS A 103 -3.50 12.54 -11.94
CA LYS A 103 -4.10 12.73 -10.62
C LYS A 103 -5.22 11.74 -10.32
N GLY A 104 -6.15 11.57 -11.27
CA GLY A 104 -7.30 10.67 -11.10
C GLY A 104 -6.89 9.20 -10.97
N VAL A 105 -6.02 8.71 -11.86
CA VAL A 105 -5.55 7.32 -11.79
C VAL A 105 -4.72 7.06 -10.53
N CYS A 106 -3.87 8.01 -10.11
CA CYS A 106 -3.12 7.90 -8.87
C CYS A 106 -4.02 7.91 -7.65
N ARG A 107 -5.08 8.73 -7.63
CA ARG A 107 -6.08 8.74 -6.54
C ARG A 107 -6.73 7.36 -6.40
N SER A 108 -7.13 6.76 -7.52
CA SER A 108 -7.72 5.42 -7.54
C SER A 108 -6.72 4.37 -7.03
N ALA A 109 -5.49 4.37 -7.54
CA ALA A 109 -4.46 3.39 -7.18
C ALA A 109 -4.06 3.49 -5.70
N ILE A 110 -3.78 4.69 -5.19
CA ILE A 110 -3.38 4.89 -3.78
C ILE A 110 -4.52 4.52 -2.84
N THR A 111 -5.76 4.89 -3.18
CA THR A 111 -6.92 4.49 -2.37
C THR A 111 -7.00 2.97 -2.22
N GLN A 112 -6.85 2.25 -3.33
CA GLN A 112 -6.87 0.79 -3.33
C GLN A 112 -5.71 0.17 -2.55
N PHE A 113 -4.57 0.86 -2.56
CA PHE A 113 -3.34 0.40 -1.91
C PHE A 113 -3.38 0.59 -0.40
N LEU A 114 -3.77 1.79 0.07
CA LEU A 114 -3.79 2.14 1.50
C LEU A 114 -5.05 1.62 2.20
N PHE A 115 -6.21 1.87 1.60
CA PHE A 115 -7.49 1.61 2.26
C PHE A 115 -8.00 0.24 1.85
N LYS A 116 -7.54 -0.76 2.61
CA LYS A 116 -8.06 -2.13 2.53
C LYS A 116 -9.58 -2.11 2.76
N ARG A 117 -10.34 -2.77 1.88
CA ARG A 117 -11.79 -2.93 2.08
C ARG A 117 -12.08 -3.94 3.18
N ARG A 118 -13.38 -4.07 3.48
CA ARG A 118 -13.93 -5.13 4.33
C ARG A 118 -13.45 -6.51 3.87
N THR A 119 -13.48 -7.43 4.81
CA THR A 119 -13.24 -8.86 4.62
C THR A 119 -13.90 -9.37 3.34
N CYS A 120 -13.16 -10.10 2.50
CA CYS A 120 -13.66 -10.63 1.24
C CYS A 120 -14.96 -11.40 1.49
N PRO A 121 -16.08 -11.05 0.83
CA PRO A 121 -17.36 -11.70 1.10
C PRO A 121 -17.36 -13.18 0.75
N LYS A 122 -16.49 -13.60 -0.18
CA LYS A 122 -16.39 -15.00 -0.64
C LYS A 122 -15.64 -15.89 0.35
N CYS A 123 -14.42 -15.52 0.74
CA CYS A 123 -13.62 -16.34 1.65
C CYS A 123 -13.73 -15.91 3.13
N LYS A 124 -14.47 -14.85 3.44
CA LYS A 124 -14.59 -14.27 4.79
C LYS A 124 -13.24 -14.06 5.48
N GLY A 125 -12.21 -13.66 4.73
CA GLY A 125 -10.87 -13.38 5.28
C GLY A 125 -9.95 -14.58 5.35
N LEU A 126 -10.48 -15.79 5.17
CA LEU A 126 -9.72 -17.04 5.29
C LEU A 126 -8.77 -17.31 4.11
N ARG A 127 -8.82 -16.50 3.04
CA ARG A 127 -8.07 -16.66 1.78
C ARG A 127 -8.34 -17.99 1.06
N LEU A 128 -9.24 -18.80 1.58
CA LEU A 128 -9.61 -20.11 1.08
C LEU A 128 -11.12 -20.15 0.84
N GLU A 129 -11.52 -20.83 -0.23
CA GLU A 129 -12.92 -21.18 -0.52
C GLU A 129 -13.09 -22.70 -0.50
N LYS A 130 -14.20 -23.16 0.09
CA LYS A 130 -14.53 -24.58 0.15
C LYS A 130 -15.03 -25.01 -1.23
N ALA A 131 -14.35 -25.98 -1.85
CA ALA A 131 -14.72 -26.55 -3.14
C ALA A 131 -14.86 -28.07 -2.99
N GLY A 132 -16.07 -28.52 -2.61
CA GLY A 132 -16.31 -29.90 -2.19
C GLY A 132 -15.63 -30.16 -0.83
N ASP A 133 -14.83 -31.23 -0.76
CA ASP A 133 -14.06 -31.61 0.44
C ASP A 133 -12.65 -30.98 0.50
N VAL A 134 -12.29 -30.15 -0.49
CA VAL A 134 -10.96 -29.53 -0.58
C VAL A 134 -11.08 -28.01 -0.42
N TYR A 135 -10.18 -27.42 0.36
CA TYR A 135 -10.02 -25.97 0.40
C TYR A 135 -9.10 -25.52 -0.73
N LYS A 136 -9.55 -24.52 -1.50
CA LYS A 136 -8.77 -23.91 -2.59
C LYS A 136 -8.51 -22.44 -2.30
N PRO A 137 -7.43 -21.83 -2.81
CA PRO A 137 -7.23 -20.39 -2.75
C PRO A 137 -8.46 -19.64 -3.27
N CYS A 138 -8.83 -18.55 -2.59
CA CYS A 138 -9.99 -17.75 -2.98
C CYS A 138 -9.80 -17.18 -4.38
N SER A 139 -10.77 -17.42 -5.27
CA SER A 139 -10.71 -16.93 -6.65
C SER A 139 -11.02 -15.44 -6.80
N VAL A 140 -11.44 -14.77 -5.72
CA VAL A 140 -11.82 -13.35 -5.71
C VAL A 140 -10.76 -12.47 -5.03
N CYS A 141 -10.00 -13.01 -4.07
CA CYS A 141 -9.03 -12.22 -3.33
C CYS A 141 -7.74 -13.00 -3.06
N ARG A 142 -6.62 -12.27 -3.08
CA ARG A 142 -5.30 -12.84 -2.75
C ARG A 142 -4.99 -12.76 -1.26
N PHE A 143 -5.57 -11.78 -0.56
CA PHE A 143 -5.21 -11.45 0.83
C PHE A 143 -6.37 -11.60 1.83
N GLY A 144 -7.53 -12.09 1.40
CA GLY A 144 -8.71 -12.22 2.27
C GLY A 144 -9.58 -10.96 2.30
N LEU A 145 -9.32 -9.99 1.43
CA LEU A 145 -9.96 -8.68 1.39
C LEU A 145 -10.66 -8.44 0.06
N GLU A 146 -11.80 -7.76 0.07
CA GLU A 146 -12.53 -7.44 -1.16
C GLU A 146 -11.77 -6.43 -2.02
N GLY A 147 -11.60 -6.74 -3.31
CA GLY A 147 -11.03 -5.80 -4.27
C GLY A 147 -12.01 -4.67 -4.61
N TYR A 148 -11.48 -3.55 -5.11
CA TYR A 148 -12.34 -2.50 -5.67
C TYR A 148 -12.85 -2.91 -7.05
N SER A 149 -14.17 -2.83 -7.26
CA SER A 149 -14.78 -3.08 -8.55
C SER A 149 -14.37 -2.02 -9.57
N GLN A 150 -14.50 -2.35 -10.85
CA GLN A 150 -14.29 -1.40 -11.96
C GLN A 150 -15.10 -0.11 -11.84
N THR A 151 -16.35 -0.21 -11.36
CA THR A 151 -17.22 0.95 -11.14
C THR A 151 -16.71 1.84 -10.01
N GLU A 152 -16.18 1.24 -8.95
CA GLU A 152 -15.63 1.99 -7.82
C GLU A 152 -14.30 2.65 -8.19
N LYS A 153 -13.42 1.94 -8.89
CA LYS A 153 -12.18 2.53 -9.45
C LYS A 153 -12.47 3.78 -10.27
N HIS A 154 -13.46 3.71 -11.16
CA HIS A 154 -13.91 4.88 -11.93
C HIS A 154 -14.39 6.02 -11.03
N LYS A 155 -15.26 5.75 -10.05
CA LYS A 155 -15.72 6.77 -9.07
C LYS A 155 -14.57 7.37 -8.26
N LEU A 156 -13.63 6.55 -7.81
CA LEU A 156 -12.47 6.98 -7.02
C LEU A 156 -11.57 7.92 -7.81
N SER A 157 -11.44 7.70 -9.12
CA SER A 157 -10.62 8.53 -9.99
C SER A 157 -11.11 9.98 -10.10
N LYS A 158 -12.39 10.24 -9.83
CA LYS A 158 -13.05 11.54 -10.05
C LYS A 158 -12.86 12.12 -11.46
N LEU A 159 -12.53 11.29 -12.45
CA LEU A 159 -12.43 11.73 -13.85
C LEU A 159 -13.83 11.86 -14.45
N GLU A 160 -14.11 13.02 -15.05
CA GLU A 160 -15.35 13.32 -15.79
C GLU A 160 -15.35 12.65 -17.17
N VAL A 161 -15.26 11.32 -17.18
CA VAL A 161 -15.30 10.48 -18.39
C VAL A 161 -16.30 9.34 -18.20
N ALA A 162 -16.87 8.85 -19.29
CA ALA A 162 -17.73 7.68 -19.23
C ALA A 162 -16.95 6.45 -18.72
N ARG A 163 -17.60 5.61 -17.91
CA ARG A 163 -17.00 4.38 -17.33
C ARG A 163 -16.32 3.51 -18.38
N GLN A 164 -16.93 3.32 -19.55
CA GLN A 164 -16.33 2.51 -20.61
C GLN A 164 -15.02 3.10 -21.14
N VAL A 165 -14.94 4.43 -21.23
CA VAL A 165 -13.71 5.13 -21.62
C VAL A 165 -12.66 4.99 -20.51
N TYR A 166 -13.08 5.10 -19.24
CA TYR A 166 -12.24 4.82 -18.05
C TYR A 166 -11.54 3.46 -18.18
N LEU A 167 -12.33 2.40 -18.35
CA LEU A 167 -11.83 1.03 -18.38
C LEU A 167 -10.91 0.76 -19.57
N ARG A 168 -11.20 1.34 -20.73
CA ARG A 168 -10.39 1.14 -21.93
C ARG A 168 -9.08 1.92 -21.89
N SER A 169 -9.13 3.19 -21.47
CA SER A 169 -8.03 4.14 -21.74
C SER A 169 -7.23 4.52 -20.50
N TYR A 170 -7.82 4.40 -19.32
CA TYR A 170 -7.25 4.91 -18.07
C TYR A 170 -6.92 3.79 -17.08
N LEU A 171 -7.64 2.67 -17.12
CA LEU A 171 -7.32 1.50 -16.30
C LEU A 171 -5.89 0.97 -16.54
N PRO A 172 -5.35 0.91 -17.79
CA PRO A 172 -3.95 0.52 -17.98
C PRO A 172 -2.96 1.43 -17.24
N LEU A 173 -3.23 2.74 -17.15
CA LEU A 173 -2.41 3.68 -16.39
C LEU A 173 -2.55 3.50 -14.88
N GLU A 174 -3.73 3.10 -14.39
CA GLU A 174 -3.93 2.71 -12.99
C GLU A 174 -3.10 1.46 -12.65
N VAL A 175 -2.99 0.50 -13.57
CA VAL A 175 -2.10 -0.66 -13.41
C VAL A 175 -0.63 -0.23 -13.34
N ASP A 176 -0.18 0.67 -14.21
CA ASP A 176 1.18 1.22 -14.14
C ASP A 176 1.44 1.94 -12.80
N ALA A 177 0.47 2.75 -12.34
CA ALA A 177 0.56 3.44 -11.04
C ALA A 177 0.63 2.46 -9.87
N THR A 178 -0.14 1.37 -9.93
CA THR A 178 -0.13 0.32 -8.91
C THR A 178 1.22 -0.41 -8.89
N ARG A 179 1.81 -0.66 -10.06
CA ARG A 179 3.15 -1.26 -10.16
C ARG A 179 4.21 -0.39 -9.51
N ILE A 180 4.21 0.92 -9.79
CA ILE A 180 5.15 1.87 -9.17
C ILE A 180 5.01 1.87 -7.63
N LEU A 181 3.77 1.87 -7.12
CA LEU A 181 3.52 1.76 -5.67
C LEU A 181 4.06 0.46 -5.08
N MET A 182 3.91 -0.67 -5.79
CA MET A 182 4.46 -1.96 -5.34
C MET A 182 5.99 -1.95 -5.34
N ASP A 183 6.62 -1.35 -6.35
CA ASP A 183 8.08 -1.20 -6.42
C ASP A 183 8.59 -0.39 -5.22
N TRP A 184 7.94 0.74 -4.91
CA TRP A 184 8.23 1.55 -3.73
C TRP A 184 7.98 0.81 -2.41
N TYR A 185 6.93 0.00 -2.35
CA TYR A 185 6.63 -0.79 -1.16
C TYR A 185 7.67 -1.88 -0.91
N MET A 186 8.16 -2.54 -1.96
CA MET A 186 9.23 -3.55 -1.82
C MET A 186 10.53 -2.92 -1.31
N GLU A 187 10.89 -1.73 -1.81
CA GLU A 187 12.05 -0.98 -1.32
C GLU A 187 11.89 -0.60 0.16
N LEU A 188 10.70 -0.11 0.54
CA LEU A 188 10.38 0.18 1.94
C LEU A 188 10.46 -1.08 2.81
N ASP A 189 9.88 -2.19 2.37
CA ASP A 189 9.89 -3.46 3.11
C ASP A 189 11.32 -3.95 3.36
N MET A 190 12.17 -3.95 2.33
CA MET A 190 13.60 -4.29 2.47
C MET A 190 14.33 -3.38 3.45
N HIS A 191 14.06 -2.07 3.39
CA HIS A 191 14.64 -1.10 4.32
C HIS A 191 14.21 -1.36 5.76
N LEU A 192 12.91 -1.56 5.99
CA LEU A 192 12.37 -1.84 7.33
C LEU A 192 12.89 -3.17 7.89
N ARG A 193 13.02 -4.21 7.06
CA ARG A 193 13.62 -5.50 7.46
C ARG A 193 15.07 -5.33 7.92
N LYS A 194 15.84 -4.49 7.24
CA LYS A 194 17.22 -4.20 7.62
C LYS A 194 17.29 -3.36 8.89
N TYR A 195 16.39 -2.39 9.05
CA TYR A 195 16.37 -1.52 10.22
C TYR A 195 15.94 -2.28 11.48
N PHE A 196 14.91 -3.12 11.37
CA PHE A 196 14.38 -3.98 12.44
C PHE A 196 14.93 -5.40 12.37
N SER A 197 16.20 -5.59 11.99
CA SER A 197 16.72 -6.94 11.72
C SER A 197 16.63 -7.87 12.92
N TYR A 198 16.81 -7.33 14.12
CA TYR A 198 16.67 -8.09 15.37
C TYR A 198 15.22 -8.50 15.62
N GLU A 199 14.28 -7.57 15.51
CA GLU A 199 12.85 -7.85 15.70
C GLU A 199 12.28 -8.77 14.60
N VAL A 200 12.82 -8.70 13.38
CA VAL A 200 12.48 -9.63 12.30
C VAL A 200 12.86 -11.06 12.67
N GLU A 201 14.05 -11.26 13.22
CA GLU A 201 14.51 -12.57 13.68
C GLU A 201 13.74 -13.05 14.91
N GLU A 202 13.49 -12.17 15.88
CA GLU A 202 12.78 -12.49 17.12
C GLU A 202 11.31 -12.86 16.89
N TYR A 203 10.63 -12.16 15.97
CA TYR A 203 9.19 -12.32 15.75
C TYR A 203 8.84 -13.07 14.45
N ASP A 204 9.82 -13.59 13.70
CA ASP A 204 9.62 -14.30 12.42
C ASP A 204 8.70 -13.51 11.45
N LEU A 205 9.11 -12.27 11.12
CA LEU A 205 8.39 -11.28 10.31
C LEU A 205 8.78 -11.27 8.82
#